data_AF-A0A371MS59-F1
#
_entry.id   AF-A0A371MS59-F1
#
_cell.length_a   1.000
_cell.length_b   1.000
_cell.length_c   1.000
_cell.angle_alpha   90.00
_cell.angle_beta   90.00
_cell.angle_gamma   90.00
#
_symmetry.space_group_name_H-M   'P 1'
#
loop_
_entity.id
_entity.type
_entity.pdbx_description
1 polymer ?
#
loop_
_entity_poly.entity_id
_entity_poly.type
_entity_poly.pdbx_seq_one_letter_code
_entity_poly.pdbx_strand_id
1 'polypeptide(L)'
;MRKHFYLVVESEKNPDREGGVSIYDNQQRPSSKNDQTVHQMRNLETNETWTKTMVSLGYVDFEDEDDYGERANEMILEKLAEIDESHLRDAGLDPEEVFD
;
A
#
# COMPACT_ATOMS: atom_id res chain seq x y z
N MET A 1 -12.61 10.23 -8.34
CA MET A 1 -12.03 8.88 -8.51
C MET A 1 -11.48 8.35 -7.18
N ARG A 2 -11.95 7.17 -6.75
CA ARG A 2 -11.48 6.54 -5.51
C ARG A 2 -10.19 5.76 -5.75
N LYS A 3 -9.20 5.94 -4.90
CA LYS A 3 -7.95 5.17 -4.89
C LYS A 3 -7.75 4.54 -3.52
N HIS A 4 -7.38 3.27 -3.51
CA HIS A 4 -7.11 2.46 -2.32
C HIS A 4 -5.61 2.26 -2.15
N PHE A 5 -5.11 2.54 -0.95
CA PHE A 5 -3.67 2.58 -0.65
C PHE A 5 -3.28 1.39 0.22
N TYR A 6 -2.14 0.79 -0.10
CA TYR A 6 -1.64 -0.39 0.59
C TYR A 6 -0.13 -0.30 0.80
N LEU A 7 0.33 -0.36 2.03
CA LEU A 7 1.75 -0.54 2.36
C LEU A 7 2.14 -1.99 2.11
N VAL A 8 3.24 -2.21 1.39
CA VAL A 8 3.80 -3.54 1.17
C VAL A 8 4.72 -3.87 2.33
N VAL A 9 4.35 -4.88 3.10
CA VAL A 9 5.12 -5.33 4.26
C VAL A 9 6.07 -6.46 3.87
N GLU A 10 5.61 -7.38 3.02
CA GLU A 10 6.41 -8.53 2.60
C GLU A 10 6.08 -8.90 1.15
N SER A 11 7.10 -9.25 0.36
CA SER A 11 6.87 -9.80 -0.97
C SER A 11 7.87 -10.88 -1.35
N GLU A 12 7.38 -12.12 -1.51
CA GLU A 12 8.21 -13.28 -1.88
C GLU A 12 9.00 -13.09 -3.19
N LYS A 13 8.44 -12.32 -4.13
CA LYS A 13 9.02 -12.13 -5.47
C LYS A 13 9.72 -10.80 -5.68
N ASN A 14 9.40 -9.79 -4.87
CA ASN A 14 9.86 -8.42 -5.08
C ASN A 14 10.19 -7.77 -3.73
N PRO A 15 11.22 -8.27 -3.00
CA PRO A 15 11.58 -7.71 -1.70
C PRO A 15 11.94 -6.21 -1.79
N ASP A 16 12.46 -5.74 -2.93
CA ASP A 16 12.73 -4.31 -3.18
C ASP A 16 11.47 -3.42 -3.18
N ARG A 17 10.27 -4.02 -3.14
CA ARG A 17 9.00 -3.29 -3.03
C ARG A 17 8.48 -3.21 -1.60
N GLU A 18 9.12 -3.88 -0.65
CA GLU A 18 8.83 -3.73 0.79
C GLU A 18 9.08 -2.27 1.19
N GLY A 19 8.20 -1.72 2.04
CA GLY A 19 8.18 -0.29 2.35
C GLY A 19 7.49 0.58 1.29
N GLY A 20 7.25 0.06 0.08
CA GLY A 20 6.54 0.78 -0.98
C GLY A 20 5.02 0.82 -0.75
N VAL A 21 4.36 1.83 -1.34
CA VAL A 21 2.89 1.94 -1.35
C VAL A 21 2.35 1.58 -2.72
N SER A 22 1.39 0.64 -2.74
CA SER A 22 0.63 0.26 -3.93
C SER A 22 -0.73 0.95 -3.92
N ILE A 23 -1.13 1.50 -5.07
CA ILE A 23 -2.40 2.24 -5.24
C ILE A 23 -3.25 1.51 -6.27
N TYR A 24 -4.53 1.27 -5.95
CA TYR A 24 -5.47 0.58 -6.83
C TYR A 24 -6.80 1.31 -6.92
N ASP A 25 -7.51 1.17 -8.05
CA ASP A 25 -8.86 1.73 -8.24
C ASP A 25 -9.93 1.00 -7.44
N ASN A 26 -9.68 -0.28 -7.13
CA ASN A 26 -10.59 -1.14 -6.41
C ASN A 26 -9.92 -1.69 -5.16
N GLN A 27 -10.72 -1.83 -4.11
CA GLN A 27 -10.31 -2.54 -2.91
C GLN A 27 -9.94 -3.99 -3.26
N GLN A 28 -8.71 -4.39 -2.97
CA GLN A 28 -8.19 -5.72 -3.33
C GLN A 28 -8.82 -6.83 -2.49
N ARG A 29 -9.10 -6.55 -1.22
CA ARG A 29 -9.89 -7.39 -0.30
C ARG A 29 -10.65 -6.50 0.68
N PRO A 30 -11.83 -6.92 1.16
CA PRO A 30 -12.50 -6.22 2.26
C PRO A 30 -11.58 -6.18 3.47
N SER A 31 -11.02 -4.99 3.74
CA SER A 31 -10.04 -4.73 4.78
C SER A 31 -10.29 -3.34 5.32
N SER A 32 -10.27 -3.20 6.64
CA SER A 32 -10.26 -1.90 7.30
C SER A 32 -8.87 -1.29 7.20
N LYS A 33 -8.74 -0.01 7.58
CA LYS A 33 -7.41 0.58 7.77
C LYS A 33 -6.66 -0.16 8.88
N ASN A 34 -5.34 -0.30 8.77
CA ASN A 34 -4.46 -1.14 9.60
C ASN A 34 -4.67 -2.66 9.48
N ASP A 35 -5.61 -3.14 8.66
CA ASP A 35 -5.73 -4.58 8.45
C ASP A 35 -4.58 -5.07 7.55
N GLN A 36 -3.74 -5.93 8.10
CA GLN A 36 -2.72 -6.68 7.37
C GLN A 36 -3.34 -7.91 6.72
N THR A 37 -3.11 -8.07 5.42
CA THR A 37 -3.72 -9.14 4.63
C THR A 37 -2.71 -9.75 3.66
N VAL A 38 -2.81 -11.07 3.46
CA VAL A 38 -2.01 -11.79 2.46
C VAL A 38 -2.78 -11.86 1.15
N HIS A 39 -2.15 -11.33 0.10
CA HIS A 39 -2.67 -11.36 -1.26
C HIS A 39 -1.95 -12.42 -2.07
N GLN A 40 -2.73 -13.31 -2.67
CA GLN A 40 -2.21 -14.25 -3.67
C GLN A 40 -2.19 -13.56 -5.02
N MET A 41 -1.02 -13.50 -5.62
CA MET A 41 -0.77 -12.93 -6.93
C MET A 41 -0.53 -14.06 -7.94
N ARG A 42 -0.87 -13.80 -9.20
CA ARG A 42 -0.60 -14.72 -10.30
C ARG A 42 -0.13 -13.95 -11.52
N ASN A 43 0.96 -14.38 -12.11
CA ASN A 43 1.35 -13.95 -13.44
C ASN A 43 0.54 -14.75 -14.46
N LEU A 44 -0.24 -14.06 -15.29
CA LEU A 44 -1.17 -14.68 -16.23
C LEU A 44 -0.49 -15.37 -17.42
N GLU A 45 0.73 -14.94 -17.77
CA GLU A 45 1.48 -15.49 -18.90
C GLU A 45 2.20 -16.78 -18.50
N THR A 46 2.82 -16.78 -17.31
CA THR A 46 3.65 -17.90 -16.83
C THR A 46 2.92 -18.85 -15.89
N ASN A 47 1.72 -18.47 -15.42
CA ASN A 47 0.95 -19.14 -14.37
C ASN A 47 1.63 -19.23 -13.00
N GLU A 48 2.75 -18.54 -12.82
CA GLU A 48 3.44 -18.50 -11.55
C GLU A 48 2.62 -17.74 -10.51
N THR A 49 2.56 -18.28 -9.29
CA THR A 49 1.86 -17.67 -8.16
C THR A 49 2.83 -17.31 -7.06
N TRP A 50 2.62 -16.18 -6.41
CA TRP A 50 3.36 -15.77 -5.21
C TRP A 50 2.42 -15.04 -4.26
N THR A 51 2.87 -14.82 -3.04
CA THR A 51 2.15 -14.04 -2.05
C THR A 51 2.81 -12.69 -1.81
N LYS A 52 1.97 -11.76 -1.35
CA LYS A 52 2.38 -10.41 -0.97
C LYS A 52 1.55 -10.02 0.24
N THR A 53 2.22 -9.62 1.32
CA THR A 53 1.55 -9.15 2.53
C THR A 53 1.44 -7.64 2.47
N MET A 54 0.22 -7.13 2.64
CA MET A 54 -0.07 -5.71 2.52
C MET A 54 -0.94 -5.22 3.67
N VAL A 55 -0.67 -4.01 4.13
CA VAL A 55 -1.47 -3.30 5.14
C VAL A 55 -2.32 -2.27 4.43
N SER A 56 -3.62 -2.30 4.68
CA SER A 56 -4.57 -1.34 4.12
C SER A 56 -4.41 0.02 4.80
N LEU A 57 -4.11 1.06 4.02
CA LEU A 57 -3.99 2.44 4.50
C LEU A 57 -5.32 3.22 4.36
N GLY A 58 -6.34 2.59 3.78
CA GLY A 58 -7.64 3.21 3.50
C GLY A 58 -7.76 3.66 2.05
N TYR A 59 -8.60 4.67 1.81
CA TYR A 59 -8.84 5.23 0.49
C TYR A 59 -8.88 6.76 0.52
N VAL A 60 -8.65 7.35 -0.64
CA VAL A 60 -8.85 8.78 -0.90
C VAL A 60 -9.71 8.91 -2.15
N ASP A 61 -10.69 9.82 -2.10
CA ASP A 61 -11.47 10.23 -3.25
C ASP A 61 -10.83 11.48 -3.85
N PHE A 62 -10.19 11.34 -5.01
CA PHE A 62 -9.68 12.45 -5.81
C PHE A 62 -10.77 13.00 -6.71
N GLU A 63 -10.67 14.25 -7.15
CA GLU A 63 -11.66 14.85 -8.04
C GLU A 63 -11.53 14.25 -9.46
N ASP A 64 -10.31 14.29 -10.00
CA ASP A 64 -9.95 13.80 -11.34
C ASP A 64 -8.47 13.36 -11.40
N GLU A 65 -8.00 13.02 -12.61
CA GLU A 65 -6.63 12.53 -12.82
C GLU A 65 -5.56 13.59 -12.54
N ASP A 66 -5.88 14.88 -12.73
CA ASP A 66 -4.95 15.97 -12.45
C ASP A 66 -4.80 16.14 -10.93
N ASP A 67 -5.92 16.15 -10.19
CA ASP A 67 -5.94 16.16 -8.72
C ASP A 67 -5.17 14.96 -8.13
N TYR A 68 -5.31 13.78 -8.74
CA TYR A 68 -4.51 12.61 -8.38
C TYR A 68 -3.01 12.84 -8.62
N GLY A 69 -2.62 13.37 -9.79
CA GLY A 69 -1.23 13.64 -10.12
C GLY A 69 -0.55 14.64 -9.19
N GLU A 70 -1.28 15.65 -8.72
CA GLU A 70 -0.76 16.69 -7.84
C GLU A 70 -0.67 16.24 -6.38
N ARG A 71 -1.65 15.48 -5.88
CA ARG A 71 -1.78 15.19 -4.44
C ARG A 71 -1.43 13.76 -4.03
N ALA A 72 -1.28 12.82 -4.96
CA ALA A 72 -1.08 11.42 -4.60
C ALA A 72 0.10 11.21 -3.64
N ASN A 73 1.22 11.91 -3.85
CA ASN A 73 2.40 11.78 -3.00
C ASN A 73 2.16 12.31 -1.58
N GLU A 74 1.51 13.46 -1.44
CA GLU A 74 1.13 14.03 -0.13
C GLU A 74 0.18 13.07 0.61
N MET A 75 -0.81 12.52 -0.10
CA MET A 75 -1.75 11.57 0.48
C MET A 75 -1.09 10.26 0.89
N ILE A 76 -0.05 9.79 0.18
CA ILE A 76 0.74 8.62 0.60
C ILE A 76 1.39 8.88 1.96
N LEU A 77 2.06 10.02 2.11
CA LEU A 77 2.75 10.38 3.36
C LEU A 77 1.75 10.54 4.51
N GLU A 78 0.64 11.25 4.29
CA GLU A 78 -0.44 11.36 5.28
C GLU A 78 -0.94 9.97 5.70
N LYS A 79 -1.22 9.08 4.73
CA LYS A 79 -1.73 7.74 5.04
C LYS A 79 -0.72 6.84 5.75
N LEU A 80 0.56 6.94 5.43
CA LEU A 80 1.61 6.27 6.19
C LEU A 80 1.71 6.82 7.61
N ALA A 81 1.49 8.12 7.79
CA ALA A 81 1.58 8.73 9.10
C ALA A 81 0.41 8.34 10.05
N GLU A 82 -0.71 7.90 9.49
CA GLU A 82 -1.90 7.56 10.26
C GLU A 82 -2.05 6.04 10.58
N ILE A 83 -1.06 5.19 10.24
CA ILE A 83 -1.07 3.75 10.54
C ILE A 83 -0.18 3.40 11.73
N ASP A 84 -0.34 2.18 12.26
CA ASP A 84 0.43 1.71 13.41
C ASP A 84 1.92 1.57 13.05
N GLU A 85 2.80 2.11 13.88
CA GLU A 85 4.26 2.07 13.66
C GLU A 85 4.81 0.66 13.48
N SER A 86 4.18 -0.35 14.09
CA SER A 86 4.58 -1.74 13.91
C SER A 86 4.56 -2.15 12.44
N HIS A 87 3.56 -1.69 11.68
CA HIS A 87 3.47 -1.99 10.25
C HIS A 87 4.55 -1.28 9.42
N LEU A 88 4.95 -0.07 9.82
CA LEU A 88 6.08 0.63 9.20
C LEU A 88 7.38 -0.14 9.43
N ARG A 89 7.62 -0.58 10.67
CA ARG A 89 8.81 -1.38 11.02
C ARG A 89 8.83 -2.73 10.32
N ASP A 90 7.68 -3.41 10.23
CA ASP A 90 7.57 -4.68 9.51
C ASP A 90 7.87 -4.49 8.01
N ALA A 91 7.53 -3.32 7.44
CA ALA A 91 7.85 -2.95 6.06
C ALA A 91 9.28 -2.42 5.87
N GLY A 92 10.12 -2.44 6.92
CA GLY A 92 11.50 -1.96 6.87
C GLY A 92 11.64 -0.44 6.86
N LEU A 93 10.59 0.31 7.21
CA LEU A 93 10.61 1.76 7.32
C LEU A 93 10.90 2.17 8.77
N ASP A 94 11.67 3.25 8.95
CA ASP A 94 11.80 3.91 10.24
C ASP A 94 10.63 4.91 10.42
N PRO A 95 9.76 4.75 11.43
CA PRO A 95 8.68 5.70 11.67
C PRO A 95 9.19 7.14 11.80
N GLU A 96 10.35 7.36 12.43
CA GLU A 96 10.88 8.72 12.64
C GLU A 96 11.23 9.41 11.31
N GLU A 97 11.69 8.67 10.30
CA GLU A 97 12.00 9.20 8.96
C GLU A 97 10.74 9.42 8.10
N VAL A 98 9.64 8.73 8.42
CA VAL A 98 8.34 8.89 7.72
C VAL A 98 7.60 10.13 8.20
N PHE A 99 7.84 10.56 9.43
CA PHE A 99 7.15 11.69 10.07
C PHE A 99 7.89 13.04 10.01
N ASP A 100 9.17 13.06 9.62
CA ASP A 100 10.02 14.27 9.50
C ASP A 100 9.79 15.04 8.18
#